data_AF-G3IP32-F1
#
_entry.id   AF-G3IP32-F1
#
_cell.length_a   1.000
_cell.length_b   1.000
_cell.length_c   1.000
_cell.angle_alpha   90.00
_cell.angle_beta   90.00
_cell.angle_gamma   90.00
#
_symmetry.space_group_name_H-M   'P 1'
#
loop_
_entity.id
_entity.type
_entity.pdbx_description
1 polymer ?
#
loop_
_entity_poly.entity_id
_entity_poly.type
_entity_poly.pdbx_seq_one_letter_code
_entity_poly.pdbx_strand_id
1 'polypeptide(L)'
;MKTTGTAKVREALGEYLKALKTEFTTGMILPTKAIATQELTVERKVTGNPLQASPVALGVRIPTVALHLTELFDTTVEQLYSIFTVKDLVQKFSKSPAVLEAEKGGKFQMFDGNITGEYVELNTMQQLH
;
A
#
# COMPACT_ATOMS: atom_id res chain seq x y z
N MET A 1 -6.82 -6.52 52.47
CA MET A 1 -6.95 -5.71 51.23
C MET A 1 -5.79 -6.06 50.31
N LYS A 2 -6.05 -6.54 49.08
CA LYS A 2 -5.01 -7.07 48.18
C LYS A 2 -4.42 -5.94 47.31
N THR A 3 -3.66 -5.03 47.90
CA THR A 3 -3.07 -3.87 47.21
C THR A 3 -1.68 -4.12 46.62
N THR A 4 -1.04 -5.25 46.97
CA THR A 4 0.31 -5.60 46.52
C THR A 4 0.36 -6.01 45.04
N GLY A 5 -0.73 -6.56 44.49
CA GLY A 5 -0.78 -7.02 43.10
C GLY A 5 -0.72 -5.86 42.09
N THR A 6 -1.44 -4.77 42.36
CA THR A 6 -1.49 -3.59 41.49
C THR A 6 -0.12 -2.90 41.38
N ALA A 7 0.67 -2.91 42.45
CA ALA A 7 2.04 -2.36 42.43
C ALA A 7 2.95 -3.13 41.46
N LYS A 8 2.91 -4.47 41.49
CA LYS A 8 3.69 -5.33 40.58
C LYS A 8 3.27 -5.17 39.12
N VAL A 9 1.98 -5.01 38.85
CA VAL A 9 1.48 -4.78 37.48
C VAL A 9 1.96 -3.43 36.95
N ARG A 10 1.92 -2.38 37.79
CA ARG A 10 2.42 -1.05 37.41
C ARG A 10 3.92 -1.03 37.15
N GLU A 11 4.68 -1.78 37.93
CA GLU A 11 6.13 -1.97 37.74
C GLU A 11 6.43 -2.69 36.42
N ALA A 12 5.78 -3.83 36.16
CA ALA A 12 5.95 -4.59 34.92
C ALA A 12 5.56 -3.78 33.66
N LEU A 13 4.49 -2.99 33.73
CA LEU A 13 4.09 -2.08 32.64
C LEU A 13 5.13 -0.96 32.43
N GLY A 14 5.75 -0.47 33.50
CA GLY A 14 6.83 0.52 33.43
C GLY A 14 8.09 -0.04 32.76
N GLU A 15 8.48 -1.27 33.08
CA GLU A 15 9.58 -1.97 32.42
C GLU A 15 9.30 -2.20 30.94
N TYR A 16 8.08 -2.64 30.59
CA TYR A 16 7.68 -2.82 29.19
C TYR A 16 7.75 -1.52 28.39
N LEU A 17 7.26 -0.40 28.94
CA LEU A 17 7.33 0.91 28.27
C LEU A 17 8.78 1.37 28.06
N LYS A 18 9.66 1.05 29.00
CA LYS A 18 11.09 1.38 28.93
C LYS A 18 11.77 0.55 27.85
N ALA A 19 11.55 -0.77 27.85
CA ALA A 19 12.07 -1.68 26.84
C ALA A 19 11.63 -1.27 25.42
N LEU A 20 10.35 -0.92 25.24
CA LEU A 20 9.83 -0.49 23.95
C LEU A 20 10.51 0.79 23.43
N LYS A 21 10.74 1.76 24.31
CA LYS A 21 11.43 3.02 23.94
C LYS A 21 12.91 2.83 23.65
N THR A 22 13.58 1.89 24.32
CA THR A 22 15.01 1.62 24.10
C THR A 22 15.24 0.71 22.91
N GLU A 23 14.42 -0.32 22.71
CA GLU A 23 14.65 -1.35 21.69
C GLU A 23 14.21 -0.91 20.29
N PHE A 24 13.20 -0.02 20.17
CA PHE A 24 12.73 0.45 18.86
C PHE A 24 13.85 1.14 18.05
N THR A 25 14.74 1.86 18.71
CA THR A 25 15.88 2.52 18.05
C THR A 25 17.14 1.68 18.03
N THR A 26 17.31 0.72 18.95
CA THR A 26 18.58 -0.02 19.06
C THR A 26 18.81 -1.03 17.92
N GLY A 27 17.75 -1.46 17.24
CA GLY A 27 17.85 -2.39 16.09
C GLY A 27 17.79 -1.74 14.70
N MET A 28 17.34 -0.48 14.58
CA MET A 28 17.16 0.19 13.28
C MET A 28 18.32 1.09 12.87
N ILE A 29 19.18 1.48 13.82
CA ILE A 29 20.37 2.30 13.55
C ILE A 29 21.60 1.52 13.99
N LEU A 30 22.55 1.39 13.06
CA LEU A 30 23.85 0.78 13.29
C LEU A 30 24.51 1.46 14.52
N PRO A 31 24.95 0.71 15.56
CA PRO A 31 25.55 1.31 16.75
C PRO A 31 26.84 2.05 16.37
N THR A 32 26.75 3.36 16.20
CA THR A 32 27.93 4.19 15.97
C THR A 32 28.49 4.54 17.34
N LYS A 33 29.60 3.89 17.70
CA LYS A 33 30.41 4.30 18.86
C LYS A 33 30.82 5.76 18.65
N ALA A 34 30.58 6.56 19.69
CA ALA A 34 31.06 7.92 19.94
C ALA A 34 30.25 9.09 19.36
N ILE A 35 29.63 9.84 20.29
CA ILE A 35 29.59 11.31 20.43
C ILE A 35 29.75 12.12 19.14
N ALA A 36 28.70 12.81 18.72
CA ALA A 36 28.70 14.25 18.43
C ALA A 36 27.32 14.72 17.96
N THR A 37 26.76 15.70 18.66
CA THR A 37 25.80 16.64 18.10
C THR A 37 26.41 17.26 16.85
N GLN A 38 25.83 17.00 15.67
CA GLN A 38 26.09 17.80 14.48
C GLN A 38 24.94 17.61 13.49
N GLU A 39 24.11 18.64 13.39
CA GLU A 39 23.34 18.94 12.17
C GLU A 39 24.32 19.09 11.03
N LEU A 40 24.22 18.31 9.96
CA LEU A 40 24.76 18.70 8.66
C LEU A 40 23.92 18.12 7.52
N THR A 41 23.27 19.06 6.84
CA THR A 41 22.89 19.06 5.43
C THR A 41 23.93 18.36 4.54
N VAL A 42 23.48 17.44 3.69
CA VAL A 42 24.28 16.95 2.57
C VAL A 42 23.46 16.98 1.29
N GLU A 43 23.78 17.97 0.47
CA GLU A 43 23.49 18.00 -0.96
C GLU A 43 24.02 16.73 -1.63
N ARG A 44 23.20 16.09 -2.48
CA ARG A 44 23.71 15.09 -3.43
C ARG A 44 23.24 15.44 -4.83
N LYS A 45 24.17 16.05 -5.57
CA LYS A 45 24.12 16.30 -7.02
C LYS A 45 23.96 14.96 -7.75
N VAL A 46 22.82 14.76 -8.41
CA VAL A 46 22.58 13.63 -9.32
C VAL A 46 22.60 14.15 -10.74
N THR A 47 23.56 13.66 -11.52
CA THR A 47 23.66 13.85 -12.97
C THR A 47 22.40 13.32 -13.64
N GLY A 48 21.61 14.19 -14.26
CA GLY A 48 20.32 13.85 -14.87
C GLY A 48 20.43 13.59 -16.37
N ASN A 49 19.70 12.58 -16.83
CA ASN A 49 19.12 12.59 -18.17
C ASN A 49 17.60 12.80 -18.04
N PRO A 50 16.98 13.70 -18.82
CA PRO A 50 15.57 14.04 -18.66
C PRO A 50 14.71 13.17 -19.56
N LEU A 51 13.72 12.47 -19.00
CA LEU A 51 12.57 12.06 -19.79
C LEU A 51 11.30 12.49 -19.05
N GLN A 52 10.65 13.46 -19.70
CA GLN A 52 9.40 14.11 -19.34
C GLN A 52 8.26 13.11 -19.23
N ALA A 53 7.40 13.32 -18.22
CA ALA A 53 5.99 13.56 -18.47
C ALA A 53 5.32 14.17 -17.22
N SER A 54 4.65 15.30 -17.42
CA SER A 54 3.64 15.95 -16.57
C SER A 54 2.57 16.48 -17.54
N PRO A 55 1.28 16.66 -17.18
CA PRO A 55 0.85 17.31 -15.93
C PRO A 55 -0.52 16.88 -15.33
N VAL A 56 -0.65 16.87 -14.00
CA VAL A 56 -1.70 17.60 -13.24
C VAL A 56 -1.11 17.94 -11.87
N ALA A 57 -1.06 19.23 -11.53
CA ALA A 57 -0.49 19.73 -10.29
C ALA A 57 -1.60 20.23 -9.35
N LEU A 58 -1.82 19.50 -8.25
CA LEU A 58 -2.29 20.04 -6.96
C LEU A 58 -1.64 19.22 -5.83
N GLY A 59 -0.62 19.80 -5.17
CA GLY A 59 -0.18 19.44 -3.81
C GLY A 59 0.71 18.20 -3.63
N VAL A 60 2.01 18.43 -3.42
CA VAL A 60 3.08 17.48 -3.04
C VAL A 60 3.37 16.37 -4.06
N ARG A 61 4.63 16.28 -4.51
CA ARG A 61 5.13 15.13 -5.28
C ARG A 61 5.18 13.91 -4.36
N ILE A 62 4.12 13.10 -4.36
CA ILE A 62 4.12 11.80 -3.70
C ILE A 62 5.01 10.89 -4.55
N PRO A 63 6.08 10.30 -3.99
CA PRO A 63 6.87 9.31 -4.72
C PRO A 63 5.98 8.09 -4.98
N THR A 64 5.66 7.85 -6.25
CA THR A 64 4.94 6.66 -6.70
C THR A 64 5.92 5.68 -7.35
N VAL A 65 5.61 4.40 -7.27
CA VAL A 65 6.36 3.32 -7.94
C VAL A 65 5.42 2.61 -8.88
N ALA A 66 5.87 2.30 -10.09
CA ALA A 66 5.13 1.48 -11.03
C ALA A 66 5.27 0.00 -10.63
N LEU A 67 4.14 -0.68 -10.45
CA LEU A 67 4.11 -2.12 -10.20
C LEU A 67 3.82 -2.84 -11.52
N HIS A 68 4.73 -3.71 -11.92
CA HIS A 68 4.56 -4.58 -13.08
C HIS A 68 4.39 -6.02 -12.60
N LEU A 69 3.26 -6.63 -12.94
CA LEU A 69 2.93 -8.01 -12.57
C LEU A 69 2.59 -8.79 -13.85
N THR A 70 3.24 -9.93 -14.04
CA THR A 70 2.99 -10.84 -15.16
C THR A 70 2.67 -12.21 -14.58
N GLU A 71 1.43 -12.66 -14.77
CA GLU A 71 0.95 -13.96 -14.31
C GLU A 71 0.37 -14.75 -15.49
N LEU A 72 0.52 -16.08 -15.43
CA LEU A 72 -0.06 -17.01 -16.40
C LEU A 72 -1.30 -17.64 -15.78
N PHE A 73 -2.42 -17.60 -16.52
CA PHE A 73 -3.69 -18.19 -16.11
C PHE A 73 -4.11 -19.29 -17.09
N ASP A 74 -4.49 -20.45 -16.58
CA ASP A 74 -5.07 -21.56 -17.36
C ASP A 74 -6.56 -21.33 -17.68
N THR A 75 -6.90 -20.13 -18.14
CA THR A 75 -8.28 -19.71 -18.45
C THR A 75 -8.34 -18.99 -19.79
N THR A 76 -9.50 -19.02 -20.45
CA THR A 76 -9.70 -18.24 -21.67
C THR A 76 -9.71 -16.74 -21.36
N VAL A 77 -9.31 -15.93 -22.34
CA VAL A 77 -9.22 -14.47 -22.21
C VAL A 77 -10.58 -13.85 -21.85
N GLU A 78 -11.66 -14.40 -22.42
CA GLU A 78 -13.04 -14.00 -22.15
C GLU A 78 -13.45 -14.27 -20.70
N GLN A 79 -13.04 -15.42 -20.16
CA GLN A 79 -13.35 -15.77 -18.78
C GLN A 79 -12.55 -14.92 -17.80
N LEU A 80 -11.27 -14.67 -18.09
CA LEU A 80 -10.44 -13.76 -17.30
C LEU A 80 -11.03 -12.35 -17.29
N TYR A 81 -11.45 -11.83 -18.45
CA TYR A 81 -12.14 -10.54 -18.54
C TYR A 81 -13.44 -10.51 -17.73
N SER A 82 -14.21 -11.59 -17.77
CA SER A 82 -15.46 -11.72 -17.00
C SER A 82 -15.20 -11.66 -15.50
N ILE A 83 -14.08 -12.21 -15.00
CA ILE A 83 -13.72 -12.15 -13.57
C ILE A 83 -13.59 -10.69 -13.09
N PHE A 84 -13.13 -9.77 -13.95
CA PHE A 84 -12.92 -8.36 -13.59
C PHE A 84 -14.08 -7.42 -13.92
N THR A 85 -15.10 -7.90 -14.63
CA THR A 85 -16.26 -7.11 -15.07
C THR A 85 -17.58 -7.60 -14.48
N VAL A 86 -17.67 -8.88 -14.09
CA VAL A 86 -18.87 -9.46 -13.51
C VAL A 86 -18.80 -9.37 -11.98
N LYS A 87 -19.75 -8.62 -11.40
CA LYS A 87 -19.90 -8.42 -9.96
C LYS A 87 -19.86 -9.73 -9.15
N ASP A 88 -20.58 -10.77 -9.57
CA ASP A 88 -20.66 -12.05 -8.85
C ASP A 88 -19.29 -12.75 -8.75
N LEU A 89 -18.48 -12.69 -9.81
CA LEU A 89 -17.15 -13.30 -9.83
C LEU A 89 -16.16 -12.51 -8.98
N VAL A 90 -16.19 -11.17 -9.03
CA VAL A 90 -15.38 -10.32 -8.15
C VAL A 90 -15.71 -10.56 -6.69
N GLN A 91 -16.99 -10.71 -6.35
CA GLN A 91 -17.41 -11.00 -4.98
C GLN A 91 -16.90 -12.36 -4.50
N LYS A 92 -16.91 -13.38 -5.36
CA LYS A 92 -16.34 -14.70 -5.06
C LYS A 92 -14.83 -14.64 -4.88
N PHE A 93 -14.14 -13.92 -5.75
CA PHE A 93 -12.68 -13.73 -5.68
C PHE A 93 -12.27 -12.96 -4.43
N SER A 94 -12.89 -11.80 -4.17
CA SER A 94 -12.56 -10.94 -3.02
C SER A 94 -13.14 -11.45 -1.70
N LYS A 95 -14.06 -12.42 -1.74
CA LYS A 95 -14.86 -12.90 -0.59
C LYS A 95 -15.55 -11.77 0.18
N SER A 96 -15.87 -10.68 -0.51
CA SER A 96 -16.39 -9.45 0.07
C SER A 96 -17.44 -8.81 -0.85
N PRO A 97 -18.35 -7.98 -0.32
CA PRO A 97 -19.24 -7.20 -1.15
C PRO A 97 -18.45 -6.26 -2.07
N ALA A 98 -18.75 -6.34 -3.36
CA ALA A 98 -18.18 -5.48 -4.39
C ALA A 98 -19.29 -4.81 -5.21
N VAL A 99 -19.03 -3.57 -5.64
CA VAL A 99 -19.87 -2.81 -6.57
C VAL A 99 -19.05 -2.62 -7.83
N LEU A 100 -19.61 -2.99 -8.98
CA LEU A 100 -18.92 -2.94 -10.26
C LEU A 100 -19.88 -2.39 -11.32
N GLU A 101 -19.45 -1.34 -12.01
CA GLU A 101 -20.10 -0.80 -13.20
C GLU A 101 -19.21 -1.11 -14.40
N ALA A 102 -19.50 -2.19 -15.13
CA ALA A 102 -18.70 -2.64 -16.27
C ALA A 102 -18.94 -1.79 -17.54
N GLU A 103 -18.79 -0.47 -17.41
CA GLU A 103 -18.92 0.52 -18.47
C GLU A 103 -17.68 1.41 -18.50
N LYS A 104 -17.42 2.06 -19.63
CA LYS A 104 -16.34 3.04 -19.74
C LYS A 104 -16.66 4.26 -18.86
N GLY A 105 -15.80 4.57 -17.91
CA GLY A 105 -16.01 5.56 -16.86
C GLY A 105 -16.83 5.04 -15.67
N GLY A 106 -17.20 3.75 -15.68
CA GLY A 106 -17.91 3.11 -14.58
C GLY A 106 -17.03 2.96 -13.35
N LYS A 107 -17.62 3.09 -12.16
CA LYS A 107 -16.89 2.97 -10.90
C LYS A 107 -16.87 1.52 -10.42
N PHE A 108 -15.79 1.16 -9.73
CA PHE A 108 -15.70 -0.12 -9.03
C PHE A 108 -15.23 0.05 -7.60
N GLN A 109 -15.70 -0.84 -6.75
CA GLN A 109 -15.38 -0.94 -5.33
C GLN A 109 -15.21 -2.41 -4.98
N MET A 110 -14.06 -2.76 -4.40
CA MET A 110 -13.68 -4.11 -3.99
C MET A 110 -13.12 -4.10 -2.56
N PHE A 111 -13.06 -5.29 -1.95
CA PHE A 111 -12.53 -5.48 -0.59
C PHE A 111 -13.23 -4.58 0.43
N ASP A 112 -14.56 -4.59 0.44
CA ASP A 112 -15.41 -3.82 1.37
C ASP A 112 -15.18 -2.30 1.31
N GLY A 113 -14.76 -1.77 0.17
CA GLY A 113 -14.46 -0.34 0.01
C GLY A 113 -13.03 0.08 0.20
N ASN A 114 -12.13 -0.84 0.54
CA ASN A 114 -10.71 -0.52 0.65
C ASN A 114 -10.07 -0.22 -0.70
N ILE A 115 -10.57 -0.86 -1.77
CA ILE A 115 -10.10 -0.62 -3.13
C ILE A 115 -11.25 0.00 -3.92
N THR A 116 -11.04 1.20 -4.43
CA THR A 116 -11.99 1.90 -5.30
C THR A 116 -11.27 2.41 -6.53
N GLY A 117 -12.01 2.56 -7.62
CA GLY A 117 -11.47 3.07 -8.86
C GLY A 117 -12.54 3.27 -9.93
N GLU A 118 -12.07 3.55 -11.13
CA GLU A 118 -12.90 3.79 -12.31
C GLU A 118 -12.31 3.07 -13.52
N TYR A 119 -13.17 2.51 -14.36
CA TYR A 119 -12.78 1.88 -15.61
C TYR A 119 -12.49 2.94 -16.67
N VAL A 120 -11.23 3.37 -16.80
CA VAL A 120 -10.81 4.38 -17.78
C VAL A 120 -11.08 3.91 -19.23
N GLU A 121 -10.79 2.64 -19.49
CA GLU A 121 -10.99 2.02 -20.78
C GLU A 121 -11.46 0.58 -20.57
N LEU A 122 -12.53 0.21 -21.28
CA LEU A 122 -13.17 -1.09 -21.16
C LEU A 122 -13.42 -1.60 -22.58
N ASN A 123 -12.42 -2.30 -23.13
CA ASN A 123 -12.56 -2.94 -24.42
C ASN A 123 -13.26 -4.27 -24.21
N THR A 124 -14.56 -4.31 -24.47
CA THR A 124 -15.25 -5.57 -24.69
C THR A 124 -14.51 -6.25 -25.84
N MET A 125 -14.01 -7.46 -25.61
CA MET A 125 -13.43 -8.29 -26.67
C MET A 125 -14.55 -8.65 -27.67
N GLN A 126 -15.00 -7.67 -28.46
CA GLN A 126 -15.69 -7.91 -29.71
C GLN A 126 -14.62 -8.34 -30.70
N GLN A 127 -14.51 -9.66 -30.85
CA GLN A 127 -14.02 -10.38 -32.02
C GLN A 127 -12.83 -9.72 -32.74
N LEU A 128 -11.63 -10.28 -32.52
CA LEU A 128 -10.67 -10.34 -33.61
C LEU A 128 -11.32 -11.21 -34.71
N HIS A 129 -11.80 -10.58 -35.78
CA HIS A 129 -12.32 -11.24 -36.98
C HIS A 129 -11.21 -11.34 -38.02
#